data_AF-A0A7I3ZWJ8-F1
#
_entry.id   AF-A0A7I3ZWJ8-F1
#
_cell.length_a   1.000
_cell.length_b   1.000
_cell.length_c   1.000
_cell.angle_alpha   90.00
_cell.angle_beta   90.00
_cell.angle_gamma   90.00
#
_symmetry.space_group_name_H-M   'P 1'
#
loop_
_entity.id
_entity.type
_entity.pdbx_description
1 polymer ?
#
loop_
_entity_poly.entity_id
_entity_poly.type
_entity_poly.pdbx_seq_one_letter_code
_entity_poly.pdbx_strand_id
1 'polypeptide(L)'
;MHIAHRGLKPENILVNMVESKIMNKIDRHAIVKVIDFGVSKIEVGRNPKAIENNYIYGSLGYMAPEALKNKFQTMIMCPFEADVYSFAMICSKILSKEDPFNDVHDIKRILERIEKGERPKLPSNCDDLNELIQECWRLNPLHRPNFANICERLELLQKKLFDWNWCRKCSIF
;
A
#
# COMPACT_ATOMS: atom_id res chain seq x y z
N MET A 1 6.65 3.25 20.32
CA MET A 1 7.49 2.41 19.44
C MET A 1 6.99 2.63 18.03
N HIS A 2 7.86 3.03 17.09
CA HIS A 2 7.49 3.21 15.68
C HIS A 2 8.23 2.14 14.88
N ILE A 3 7.46 1.29 14.18
CA ILE A 3 7.99 0.15 13.42
C ILE A 3 7.65 0.38 11.95
N ALA A 4 8.66 0.36 11.10
CA ALA A 4 8.47 0.27 9.65
C ALA A 4 8.59 -1.18 9.20
N HIS A 5 7.63 -1.64 8.41
CA HIS A 5 7.50 -3.01 7.93
C HIS A 5 8.54 -3.37 6.87
N ARG A 6 8.75 -2.47 5.89
CA ARG A 6 9.75 -2.56 4.80
C ARG A 6 9.59 -3.71 3.81
N GLY A 7 8.67 -4.63 4.07
CA GLY A 7 8.30 -5.74 3.18
C GLY A 7 6.78 -5.88 3.02
N LEU A 8 6.03 -4.78 3.01
CA LEU A 8 4.57 -4.85 2.92
C LEU A 8 4.15 -5.28 1.49
N LYS A 9 3.44 -6.39 1.39
CA LYS A 9 3.00 -7.02 0.13
C LYS A 9 1.85 -8.00 0.39
N PRO A 10 1.11 -8.45 -0.63
CA PRO A 10 -0.05 -9.33 -0.42
C PRO A 10 0.25 -10.61 0.35
N GLU A 11 1.42 -11.22 0.15
CA GLU A 11 1.82 -12.45 0.85
C GLU A 11 2.01 -12.24 2.36
N ASN A 12 2.20 -10.98 2.77
CA ASN A 12 2.37 -10.57 4.16
C ASN A 12 1.05 -10.05 4.77
N ILE A 13 -0.07 -10.30 4.11
CA ILE A 13 -1.43 -9.96 4.57
C ILE A 13 -2.26 -11.23 4.69
N LEU A 14 -2.59 -11.62 5.92
CA LEU A 14 -3.51 -12.73 6.17
C LEU A 14 -4.95 -12.21 6.19
N VAL A 15 -5.83 -12.89 5.46
CA VAL A 15 -7.26 -12.60 5.41
C VAL A 15 -8.03 -13.80 5.94
N ASN A 16 -8.85 -13.57 6.95
CA ASN A 16 -9.81 -14.54 7.46
C ASN A 16 -11.23 -14.02 7.22
N MET A 17 -12.03 -14.76 6.45
CA MET A 17 -13.43 -14.42 6.19
C MET A 17 -14.30 -14.98 7.31
N VAL A 18 -14.98 -14.10 8.03
CA VAL A 18 -15.88 -14.48 9.13
C VAL A 18 -17.31 -14.22 8.70
N GLU A 19 -18.16 -15.22 8.92
CA GLU A 19 -19.58 -15.13 8.70
C GLU A 19 -20.31 -15.13 10.04
N SER A 20 -21.14 -14.12 10.28
CA SER A 20 -21.95 -13.98 11.49
C SER A 20 -23.43 -13.96 11.12
N LYS A 21 -24.25 -14.74 11.83
CA LYS A 21 -25.71 -14.70 11.68
C LYS A 21 -26.33 -13.83 12.76
N ILE A 22 -26.89 -12.69 12.38
CA ILE A 22 -27.58 -11.78 13.30
C ILE A 22 -29.01 -11.59 12.80
N MET A 23 -30.00 -12.00 13.61
CA MET A 23 -31.44 -11.78 13.35
C MET A 23 -31.86 -12.02 11.89
N ASN A 24 -31.54 -13.21 11.34
CA ASN A 24 -31.82 -13.64 9.95
C ASN A 24 -31.03 -12.94 8.84
N LYS A 25 -30.02 -12.12 9.14
CA LYS A 25 -29.04 -11.63 8.17
C LYS A 25 -27.72 -12.36 8.32
N ILE A 26 -27.11 -12.70 7.18
CA ILE A 26 -25.74 -13.15 7.09
C ILE A 26 -24.87 -11.90 6.91
N ASP A 27 -24.06 -11.59 7.92
CA ASP A 27 -23.02 -10.59 7.85
C ASP A 27 -21.68 -11.27 7.56
N ARG A 28 -20.95 -10.77 6.56
CA ARG A 28 -19.63 -11.27 6.18
C ARG A 28 -18.62 -10.15 6.31
N HIS A 29 -17.63 -10.35 7.16
CA HIS A 29 -16.53 -9.40 7.30
C HIS A 29 -15.18 -10.11 7.20
N ALA A 30 -14.19 -9.37 6.71
CA ALA A 30 -12.82 -9.85 6.64
C ALA A 30 -12.06 -9.37 7.89
N ILE A 31 -11.41 -10.29 8.57
CA ILE A 31 -10.37 -9.96 9.56
C ILE A 31 -9.03 -10.02 8.83
N VAL A 32 -8.36 -8.87 8.76
CA VAL A 32 -7.10 -8.71 8.04
C VAL A 32 -5.97 -8.46 9.04
N LYS A 33 -4.85 -9.19 8.89
CA LYS A 33 -3.66 -9.05 9.75
C LYS A 33 -2.39 -8.95 8.92
N VAL A 34 -1.54 -7.99 9.24
CA VAL A 34 -0.19 -7.88 8.68
C VAL A 34 0.75 -8.81 9.43
N ILE A 35 1.58 -9.55 8.70
CA ILE A 35 2.55 -10.51 9.23
C ILE A 35 3.93 -10.27 8.64
N ASP A 36 4.92 -11.05 9.09
CA ASP A 36 6.30 -11.05 8.59
C ASP A 36 7.06 -9.73 8.82
N PHE A 37 7.32 -9.45 10.09
CA PHE A 37 8.17 -8.35 10.52
C PHE A 37 9.67 -8.72 10.51
N GLY A 38 10.08 -9.77 9.81
CA GLY A 38 11.46 -10.28 9.83
C GLY A 38 12.50 -9.28 9.29
N VAL A 39 12.06 -8.34 8.46
CA VAL A 39 12.88 -7.26 7.89
C VAL A 39 12.53 -5.87 8.43
N SER A 40 11.61 -5.83 9.39
CA SER A 40 11.11 -4.59 10.00
C SER A 40 12.21 -3.87 10.76
N LYS A 41 12.09 -2.55 10.83
CA LYS A 41 13.01 -1.71 11.59
C LYS A 41 12.27 -0.94 12.67
N ILE A 42 12.74 -1.07 13.91
CA ILE A 42 12.29 -0.26 15.03
C ILE A 42 13.17 0.99 15.09
N GLU A 43 12.55 2.18 15.09
CA GLU A 43 13.30 3.38 15.44
C GLU A 43 13.39 3.51 16.96
N VAL A 44 14.62 3.37 17.48
CA VAL A 44 14.99 3.72 18.86
C VAL A 44 15.83 4.98 18.78
N GLY A 45 15.21 6.16 18.95
CA GLY A 45 15.89 7.45 18.98
C GLY A 45 16.08 8.13 17.61
N ARG A 46 16.04 9.48 17.62
CA ARG A 46 15.96 10.42 16.48
C ARG A 46 17.18 10.43 15.52
N ASN A 47 17.75 9.30 15.17
CA ASN A 47 18.76 9.20 14.12
C ASN A 47 18.69 7.83 13.46
N PRO A 48 17.88 7.67 12.40
CA PRO A 48 17.96 6.48 11.58
C PRO A 48 19.31 6.52 10.88
N LYS A 49 20.33 5.84 11.46
CA LYS A 49 21.55 5.52 10.71
C LYS A 49 21.09 4.89 9.39
N ALA A 50 21.46 5.52 8.27
CA ALA A 50 21.31 4.95 6.95
C ALA A 50 22.01 3.59 6.99
N ILE A 51 21.23 2.51 6.99
CA ILE A 51 21.80 1.17 6.98
C ILE A 51 22.00 0.83 5.52
N GLU A 52 23.24 0.48 5.16
CA GLU A 52 23.61 -0.24 3.95
C GLU A 52 22.86 -1.59 3.91
N ASN A 53 21.60 -1.56 3.48
CA ASN A 53 20.85 -2.78 3.22
C ASN A 53 21.00 -3.11 1.73
N ASN A 54 22.08 -3.83 1.41
CA ASN A 54 22.35 -4.33 0.05
C ASN A 54 21.42 -5.48 -0.38
N TYR A 55 20.48 -5.90 0.47
CA TYR A 55 19.53 -6.96 0.17
C TYR A 55 18.17 -6.39 -0.18
N ILE A 56 17.70 -6.72 -1.38
CA ILE A 56 16.31 -6.51 -1.78
C ILE A 56 15.50 -7.60 -1.11
N TYR A 57 14.69 -7.21 -0.14
CA TYR A 57 13.61 -8.06 0.35
C TYR A 57 12.34 -7.61 -0.37
N GLY A 58 11.74 -8.47 -1.19
CA GLY A 58 10.38 -8.24 -1.70
C GLY A 58 10.19 -8.38 -3.21
N SER A 59 8.93 -8.28 -3.60
CA SER A 59 8.47 -8.30 -4.99
C SER A 59 8.54 -6.87 -5.54
N LEU A 60 9.31 -6.66 -6.62
CA LEU A 60 9.69 -5.32 -7.12
C LEU A 60 8.52 -4.37 -7.33
N GLY A 61 7.38 -4.89 -7.79
CA GLY A 61 6.16 -4.11 -8.04
C GLY A 61 5.58 -3.39 -6.83
N TYR A 62 5.95 -3.78 -5.61
CA TYR A 62 5.44 -3.20 -4.37
C TYR A 62 6.41 -2.20 -3.74
N MET A 63 7.65 -2.14 -4.20
CA MET A 63 8.69 -1.34 -3.57
C MET A 63 8.62 0.14 -3.98
N ALA A 64 8.80 1.02 -3.01
CA ALA A 64 8.91 2.46 -3.26
C ALA A 64 10.17 2.82 -4.08
N PRO A 65 10.12 3.87 -4.91
CA PRO A 65 11.26 4.27 -5.75
C PRO A 65 12.52 4.58 -4.93
N GLU A 66 12.41 5.19 -3.76
CA GLU A 66 13.54 5.43 -2.87
C GLU A 66 14.15 4.15 -2.30
N ALA A 67 13.34 3.10 -2.08
CA ALA A 67 13.83 1.80 -1.65
C ALA A 67 14.55 1.08 -2.81
N LEU A 68 14.05 1.20 -4.04
CA LEU A 68 14.71 0.69 -5.24
C LEU A 68 16.04 1.40 -5.52
N LYS A 69 16.08 2.72 -5.36
CA LYS A 69 17.30 3.54 -5.53
C LYS A 69 18.38 3.25 -4.50
N ASN A 70 17.98 2.97 -3.25
CA ASN A 70 18.94 2.69 -2.17
C ASN A 70 19.82 1.46 -2.47
N LYS A 71 19.42 0.60 -3.42
CA LYS A 71 20.26 -0.48 -3.95
C LYS A 71 21.55 0.03 -4.63
N PHE A 72 21.47 1.19 -5.27
CA PHE A 72 22.55 1.72 -6.10
C PHE A 72 23.32 2.86 -5.42
N GLN A 73 22.75 3.45 -4.38
CA GLN A 73 23.27 4.65 -3.71
C GLN A 73 22.84 4.63 -2.25
N THR A 74 23.75 4.93 -1.31
CA THR A 74 23.40 5.07 0.11
C THR A 74 22.60 6.36 0.31
N MET A 75 21.27 6.24 0.34
CA MET A 75 20.35 7.37 0.54
C MET A 75 19.61 7.27 1.88
N ILE A 76 19.15 8.43 2.37
CA ILE A 76 18.21 8.50 3.49
C ILE A 76 16.93 7.81 3.03
N MET A 77 16.68 6.63 3.57
CA MET A 77 15.46 5.88 3.32
C MET A 77 14.38 6.44 4.24
N CYS A 78 13.20 6.72 3.70
CA CYS A 78 11.99 7.12 4.40
C CYS A 78 11.12 5.85 4.61
N PRO A 79 11.38 5.04 5.66
CA PRO A 79 10.87 3.68 5.70
C PRO A 79 9.35 3.62 5.93
N PHE A 80 8.78 4.59 6.66
CA PHE A 80 7.33 4.67 6.88
C PHE A 80 6.60 5.08 5.61
N GLU A 81 7.15 6.03 4.88
CA GLU A 81 6.64 6.50 3.60
C GLU A 81 6.76 5.42 2.53
N ALA A 82 7.80 4.59 2.59
CA ALA A 82 7.95 3.42 1.72
C ALA A 82 6.86 2.36 1.98
N ASP A 83 6.45 2.15 3.24
CA ASP A 83 5.31 1.29 3.57
C ASP A 83 4.00 1.87 3.02
N VAL A 84 3.82 3.20 3.05
CA VAL A 84 2.66 3.88 2.46
C VAL A 84 2.60 3.65 0.94
N TYR A 85 3.73 3.71 0.24
CA TYR A 85 3.78 3.38 -1.18
C TYR A 85 3.38 1.93 -1.43
N SER A 86 3.91 1.01 -0.63
CA SER A 86 3.63 -0.43 -0.73
C SER A 86 2.15 -0.72 -0.50
N PHE A 87 1.51 -0.02 0.45
CA PHE A 87 0.08 -0.04 0.67
C PHE A 87 -0.71 0.37 -0.59
N ALA A 88 -0.29 1.44 -1.28
CA ALA A 88 -0.92 1.87 -2.53
C ALA A 88 -0.86 0.80 -3.63
N MET A 89 0.28 0.09 -3.73
CA MET A 89 0.45 -1.01 -4.68
C MET A 89 -0.48 -2.19 -4.35
N ILE A 90 -0.65 -2.54 -3.06
CA ILE A 90 -1.62 -3.54 -2.61
C ILE A 90 -3.05 -3.13 -2.94
N CYS A 91 -3.44 -1.88 -2.67
CA CYS A 91 -4.77 -1.36 -3.02
C CYS A 91 -5.00 -1.46 -4.54
N SER A 92 -4.00 -1.09 -5.34
CA SER A 92 -4.09 -1.21 -6.81
C SER A 92 -4.33 -2.65 -7.24
N LYS A 93 -3.60 -3.63 -6.67
CA LYS A 93 -3.79 -5.07 -6.93
C LYS A 93 -5.19 -5.54 -6.53
N ILE A 94 -5.72 -5.08 -5.40
CA ILE A 94 -7.07 -5.45 -4.95
C ILE A 94 -8.12 -4.94 -5.96
N LEU A 95 -7.97 -3.71 -6.43
CA LEU A 95 -8.93 -3.08 -7.34
C LEU A 95 -8.82 -3.59 -8.79
N SER A 96 -7.61 -3.76 -9.32
CA SER A 96 -7.38 -4.19 -10.70
C SER A 96 -7.34 -5.71 -10.86
N LYS A 97 -7.09 -6.45 -9.78
CA LYS A 97 -6.74 -7.88 -9.75
C LYS A 97 -5.42 -8.23 -10.45
N GLU A 98 -4.65 -7.24 -10.87
CA GLU A 98 -3.37 -7.39 -11.58
C GLU A 98 -2.19 -6.97 -10.70
N ASP A 99 -1.07 -7.70 -10.83
CA ASP A 99 0.14 -7.34 -10.08
C ASP A 99 0.79 -6.07 -10.65
N PRO A 100 1.17 -5.11 -9.79
CA PRO A 100 1.77 -3.87 -10.23
C PRO A 100 3.11 -4.17 -10.93
N PHE A 101 3.28 -3.65 -12.15
CA PHE A 101 4.50 -3.83 -12.96
C PHE A 101 4.91 -5.29 -13.20
N ASN A 102 3.94 -6.22 -13.30
CA ASN A 102 4.21 -7.66 -13.49
C ASN A 102 5.01 -7.98 -14.77
N ASP A 103 5.04 -7.06 -15.73
CA ASP A 103 5.76 -7.19 -17.00
C ASP A 103 7.26 -6.83 -16.92
N VAL A 104 7.75 -6.38 -15.76
CA VAL A 104 9.15 -5.96 -15.59
C VAL A 104 9.79 -6.58 -14.35
N HIS A 105 10.92 -7.26 -14.59
CA HIS A 105 11.73 -7.89 -13.54
C HIS A 105 13.09 -7.22 -13.33
N ASP A 106 13.42 -6.20 -14.11
CA ASP A 106 14.64 -5.41 -13.95
C ASP A 106 14.40 -4.15 -13.12
N ILE A 107 15.25 -3.94 -12.12
CA ILE A 107 15.11 -2.86 -11.13
C ILE A 107 15.33 -1.49 -11.75
N LYS A 108 16.28 -1.35 -12.67
CA LYS A 108 16.52 -0.06 -13.32
C LYS A 108 15.33 0.30 -14.19
N ARG A 109 14.83 -0.67 -14.95
CA ARG A 109 13.66 -0.48 -15.83
C ARG A 109 12.39 -0.12 -15.07
N ILE A 110 12.06 -0.81 -13.96
CA ILE A 110 10.88 -0.47 -13.16
C ILE A 110 11.03 0.92 -12.53
N LEU A 111 12.22 1.25 -12.02
CA LEU A 111 12.51 2.56 -11.46
C LEU A 111 12.32 3.68 -12.51
N GLU A 112 12.88 3.51 -13.71
CA GLU A 112 12.73 4.46 -14.81
C GLU A 112 11.26 4.67 -15.20
N ARG A 113 10.45 3.61 -15.23
CA ARG A 113 8.99 3.72 -15.50
C ARG A 113 8.30 4.53 -14.41
N ILE A 114 8.57 4.22 -13.14
CA ILE A 114 8.00 4.93 -11.99
C ILE A 114 8.38 6.42 -12.00
N GLU A 115 9.64 6.75 -12.33
CA GLU A 115 10.13 8.13 -12.40
C GLU A 115 9.53 8.92 -13.58
N LYS A 116 9.22 8.24 -14.70
CA LYS A 116 8.47 8.82 -15.82
C LYS A 116 6.97 9.00 -15.53
N GLY A 117 6.53 8.65 -14.32
CA GLY A 117 5.15 8.83 -13.87
C GLY A 117 4.24 7.63 -14.13
N GLU A 118 4.78 6.50 -14.60
CA GLU A 118 3.97 5.32 -14.83
C GLU A 118 3.47 4.72 -13.51
N ARG A 119 2.19 4.34 -13.48
CA ARG A 119 1.50 3.75 -12.31
C ARG A 119 0.51 2.68 -12.77
N PRO A 120 0.13 1.72 -11.89
CA PRO A 120 -0.96 0.80 -12.15
C PRO A 120 -2.26 1.53 -12.54
N LYS A 121 -3.05 0.93 -13.43
CA LYS A 121 -4.37 1.47 -13.79
C LYS A 121 -5.36 1.22 -12.66
N LEU A 122 -6.10 2.25 -12.29
CA LEU A 122 -7.20 2.17 -11.31
C LEU A 122 -8.55 2.20 -12.04
N PRO A 123 -9.58 1.55 -11.49
CA PRO A 123 -10.91 1.54 -12.10
C PRO A 123 -11.60 2.91 -11.94
N SER A 124 -12.38 3.33 -12.93
CA SER A 124 -12.97 4.69 -13.01
C SER A 124 -14.19 4.94 -12.11
N ASN A 125 -14.60 3.97 -11.30
CA ASN A 125 -15.83 4.04 -10.50
C ASN A 125 -15.58 4.38 -9.02
N CYS A 126 -14.36 4.73 -8.63
CA CYS A 126 -13.96 4.94 -7.24
C CYS A 126 -13.07 6.17 -7.06
N ASP A 127 -13.50 7.33 -7.56
CA ASP A 127 -12.67 8.54 -7.64
C ASP A 127 -12.05 8.97 -6.30
N ASP A 128 -12.83 9.04 -5.22
CA ASP A 128 -12.31 9.43 -3.90
C ASP A 128 -11.25 8.45 -3.36
N LEU A 129 -11.42 7.14 -3.60
CA LEU A 129 -10.46 6.12 -3.18
C LEU A 129 -9.21 6.16 -4.07
N ASN A 130 -9.40 6.37 -5.37
CA ASN A 130 -8.31 6.49 -6.33
C ASN A 130 -7.43 7.70 -6.01
N GLU A 131 -8.02 8.83 -5.61
CA GLU A 131 -7.28 10.01 -5.17
C GLU A 131 -6.38 9.67 -3.97
N LEU A 132 -6.93 9.01 -2.94
CA LEU A 132 -6.15 8.58 -1.77
C LEU A 132 -5.01 7.63 -2.16
N ILE A 133 -5.27 6.63 -3.01
CA ILE A 133 -4.23 5.71 -3.51
C ILE A 133 -3.16 6.50 -4.28
N GLN A 134 -3.57 7.48 -5.08
CA GLN A 134 -2.65 8.28 -5.87
C GLN A 134 -1.75 9.19 -5.04
N GLU A 135 -2.24 9.67 -3.90
CA GLU A 135 -1.42 10.38 -2.92
C GLU A 135 -0.41 9.44 -2.24
N CYS A 136 -0.80 8.19 -1.95
CA CYS A 136 0.07 7.22 -1.31
C CYS A 136 1.27 6.80 -2.18
N TRP A 137 1.17 6.86 -3.52
CA TRP A 137 2.26 6.49 -4.44
C TRP A 137 3.00 7.68 -5.08
N ARG A 138 2.91 8.88 -4.47
CA ARG A 138 3.64 10.07 -4.92
C ARG A 138 5.15 9.81 -4.97
N LEU A 139 5.81 10.39 -5.97
CA LEU A 139 7.25 10.18 -6.17
C LEU A 139 8.07 10.72 -5.00
N ASN A 140 7.73 11.91 -4.50
CA ASN A 140 8.34 12.45 -3.27
C ASN A 140 7.71 11.75 -2.05
N PRO A 141 8.48 11.00 -1.24
CA PRO A 141 7.96 10.33 -0.04
C PRO A 141 7.33 11.31 0.96
N LEU A 142 7.84 12.54 1.06
CA LEU A 142 7.33 13.55 2.00
C LEU A 142 5.94 14.09 1.63
N HIS A 143 5.47 13.83 0.41
CA HIS A 143 4.12 14.22 -0.03
C HIS A 143 3.09 13.10 0.16
N ARG A 144 3.50 11.94 0.70
CA ARG A 144 2.59 10.84 0.99
C ARG A 144 1.92 11.08 2.34
N PRO A 145 0.62 10.77 2.49
CA PRO A 145 -0.04 10.84 3.78
C PRO A 145 0.55 9.78 4.73
N ASN A 146 0.54 10.05 6.03
CA ASN A 146 0.84 9.01 7.02
C ASN A 146 -0.37 8.07 7.20
N PHE A 147 -0.14 6.89 7.80
CA PHE A 147 -1.20 5.91 8.01
C PHE A 147 -2.36 6.41 8.89
N ALA A 148 -2.15 7.37 9.80
CA ALA A 148 -3.26 7.94 10.57
C ALA A 148 -4.24 8.71 9.67
N ASN A 149 -3.72 9.55 8.75
CA ASN A 149 -4.55 10.25 7.77
C ASN A 149 -5.20 9.29 6.76
N ILE A 150 -4.50 8.22 6.37
CA ILE A 150 -5.06 7.19 5.49
C ILE A 150 -6.24 6.50 6.17
N CYS A 151 -6.10 6.05 7.43
CA CYS A 151 -7.18 5.41 8.18
C CYS A 151 -8.40 6.33 8.33
N GLU A 152 -8.20 7.60 8.72
CA GLU A 152 -9.28 8.58 8.84
C GLU A 152 -10.05 8.75 7.53
N ARG A 153 -9.34 8.89 6.40
CA ARG A 153 -9.98 9.01 5.09
C ARG A 153 -10.73 7.73 4.70
N LEU A 154 -10.15 6.56 4.93
CA LEU A 154 -10.81 5.28 4.65
C LEU A 154 -12.09 5.10 5.48
N GLU A 155 -12.11 5.50 6.74
CA GLU A 155 -13.31 5.46 7.58
C GLU A 155 -14.41 6.39 7.04
N LEU A 156 -14.04 7.59 6.57
CA LEU A 156 -15.00 8.51 5.95
C LEU A 156 -15.56 7.95 4.64
N LEU A 157 -14.71 7.35 3.80
CA LEU A 157 -15.15 6.70 2.57
C LEU A 157 -16.05 5.50 2.86
N GLN A 158 -15.70 4.69 3.85
CA GLN A 158 -16.52 3.58 4.30
C GLN A 158 -17.91 4.05 4.71
N LYS A 159 -18.01 5.10 5.54
CA LYS A 159 -19.30 5.68 5.95
C LYS A 159 -20.13 6.16 4.76
N LYS A 160 -19.52 6.86 3.79
CA LYS A 160 -20.19 7.28 2.55
C LYS A 160 -20.76 6.10 1.75
N LEU A 161 -20.07 4.96 1.76
CA LEU A 161 -20.52 3.74 1.06
C LEU A 161 -21.66 3.03 1.80
N PHE A 162 -21.72 3.11 3.13
CA PHE A 162 -22.79 2.51 3.94
C PHE A 162 -24.05 3.38 4.06
N ASP A 163 -23.97 4.68 3.76
CA ASP A 163 -25.15 5.51 3.56
C ASP A 163 -25.87 5.09 2.25
N TRP A 164 -27.05 4.49 2.43
CA TRP A 164 -27.87 3.68 1.51
C TRP A 164 -28.12 4.16 0.06
N ASN A 165 -27.59 5.29 -0.40
CA ASN A 165 -27.79 5.83 -1.75
C ASN A 165 -26.65 5.54 -2.75
N TRP A 166 -25.51 4.98 -2.32
CA TRP A 166 -24.38 4.69 -3.23
C TRP A 166 -24.45 3.31 -3.89
N CYS A 167 -25.05 2.30 -3.25
CA CYS A 167 -25.19 0.92 -3.79
C CYS A 167 -25.95 0.81 -5.12
N ARG A 168 -26.63 1.86 -5.59
CA ARG A 168 -27.28 1.86 -6.91
C ARG A 168 -26.43 2.42 -8.05
N LYS A 169 -25.32 3.11 -7.77
CA LYS A 169 -24.47 3.72 -8.81
C LYS A 169 -23.16 2.98 -9.08
N CYS A 170 -22.65 2.24 -8.12
CA CYS A 170 -21.48 1.38 -8.32
C CYS A 170 -21.91 -0.08 -8.27
N SER A 171 -22.26 -0.64 -9.42
CA SER A 171 -22.44 -2.08 -9.59
C SER A 171 -21.08 -2.78 -9.45
N ILE A 172 -20.69 -3.02 -8.20
CA ILE A 172 -19.75 -4.10 -7.88
C ILE A 172 -20.63 -5.19 -7.27
N PHE A 173 -20.97 -6.15 -8.14
CA PHE A 173 -21.92 -7.27 -8.02
C PHE A 173 -23.40 -6.92 -8.23
#